data_AF-P77326-F1
#
_entry.id   AF-P77326-F1
#
_cell.length_a   1.000
_cell.length_b   1.000
_cell.length_c   1.000
_cell.angle_alpha   90.00
_cell.angle_beta   90.00
_cell.angle_gamma   90.00
#
_symmetry.space_group_name_H-M   'P 1'
#
loop_
_entity.id
_entity.type
_entity.pdbx_description
1 polymer ?
#
loop_
_entity_poly.entity_id
_entity_poly.type
_entity_poly.pdbx_seq_one_letter_code
_entity_poly.pdbx_strand_id
1 'polypeptide(L)'
;MILDRHITSRGYVCMRPATIAPLTPYDKWDGEKWVTDTEAQHSVAVDAAEAQRQSLIDTAMASISLIQLKLQAGRKLMQAETSRLNTVLDYIDAVTATDTSTAPDVIWPELPEE
;
A
#
# COMPACT_ATOMS: atom_id res chain seq x y z
N MET A 1 -0.71 -26.25 25.13
CA MET A 1 -0.90 -25.67 26.48
C MET A 1 -2.13 -24.79 26.36
N ILE A 2 -3.36 -25.29 26.52
CA ILE A 2 -4.05 -25.70 27.75
C ILE A 2 -4.98 -26.89 27.44
N LEU A 3 -5.03 -27.87 28.36
CA LEU A 3 -5.88 -29.07 28.33
C LEU A 3 -7.29 -28.80 28.89
N ASP A 4 -8.17 -29.76 28.59
CA ASP A 4 -9.34 -30.24 29.35
C ASP A 4 -10.72 -29.64 29.07
N ARG A 5 -11.57 -30.46 28.44
CA ARG A 5 -12.86 -30.88 29.03
C ARG A 5 -13.40 -32.16 28.36
N HIS A 6 -13.45 -33.21 29.16
CA HIS A 6 -14.23 -34.43 28.95
C HIS A 6 -15.68 -34.14 28.54
N ILE A 7 -16.16 -34.80 27.47
CA ILE A 7 -17.60 -35.07 27.28
C ILE A 7 -17.76 -36.47 26.68
N THR A 8 -18.13 -37.41 27.53
CA THR A 8 -18.57 -38.76 27.16
C THR A 8 -20.06 -38.68 26.82
N SER A 9 -20.45 -38.74 25.54
CA SER A 9 -21.84 -38.99 25.17
C SER A 9 -21.94 -39.79 23.87
N ARG A 10 -22.78 -40.81 23.96
CA ARG A 10 -23.14 -41.83 22.98
C ARG A 10 -23.56 -41.20 21.65
N GLY A 11 -22.91 -41.63 20.57
CA GLY A 11 -23.51 -41.67 19.23
C GLY A 11 -23.51 -40.37 18.45
N TYR A 12 -22.35 -39.96 17.92
CA TYR A 12 -22.23 -39.33 16.60
C TYR A 12 -20.87 -39.72 16.04
N VAL A 13 -20.86 -40.39 14.89
CA VAL A 13 -19.63 -40.66 14.13
C VAL A 13 -18.97 -39.32 13.83
N CYS A 14 -17.73 -39.16 14.28
CA CYS A 14 -16.88 -38.00 13.97
C CYS A 14 -16.56 -37.98 12.46
N MET A 15 -17.46 -37.46 11.63
CA MET A 15 -17.01 -36.82 10.41
C MET A 15 -16.46 -35.46 10.82
N ARG A 16 -15.13 -35.35 10.99
CA ARG A 16 -14.50 -34.02 10.83
C ARG A 16 -14.87 -33.59 9.41
N PRO A 17 -15.62 -32.51 9.17
CA PRO A 17 -15.66 -31.98 7.82
C PRO A 17 -14.20 -31.70 7.49
N ALA A 18 -13.73 -32.14 6.32
CA ALA A 18 -12.40 -31.80 5.84
C ALA A 18 -12.28 -30.29 6.03
N THR A 19 -11.43 -29.86 6.96
CA THR A 19 -11.26 -28.45 7.27
C THR A 19 -10.59 -27.87 6.04
N ILE A 20 -11.40 -27.38 5.10
CA ILE A 20 -10.92 -26.54 4.02
C ILE A 20 -10.17 -25.42 4.75
N ALA A 21 -8.90 -25.22 4.44
CA ALA A 21 -8.14 -24.13 5.03
C ALA A 21 -8.48 -22.83 4.29
N PRO A 22 -8.38 -21.65 4.93
CA PRO A 22 -8.37 -20.40 4.19
C PRO A 22 -7.21 -20.40 3.20
N LEU A 23 -7.47 -19.93 1.98
CA LEU A 23 -6.48 -19.77 0.93
C LEU A 23 -5.70 -18.46 1.09
N THR A 24 -6.36 -17.42 1.59
CA THR A 24 -5.77 -16.10 1.85
C THR A 24 -5.91 -15.69 3.31
N PRO A 25 -5.02 -14.82 3.84
CA PRO A 25 -5.17 -14.23 5.17
C PRO A 25 -6.47 -13.45 5.39
N TYR A 26 -7.16 -13.11 4.30
CA TYR A 26 -8.39 -12.33 4.29
C TYR A 26 -9.65 -13.20 4.21
N ASP A 27 -9.50 -14.53 4.13
CA ASP A 27 -10.66 -15.41 4.05
C ASP A 27 -11.37 -15.49 5.40
N LYS A 28 -12.68 -15.21 5.38
CA LYS A 28 -13.59 -15.32 6.51
C LYS A 28 -14.54 -16.50 6.29
N TRP A 29 -14.81 -17.24 7.36
CA TRP A 29 -15.80 -18.31 7.34
C TRP A 29 -17.21 -17.71 7.33
N ASP A 30 -17.99 -17.97 6.29
CA ASP A 30 -19.36 -17.42 6.14
C ASP A 30 -20.44 -18.26 6.85
N GLY A 31 -20.06 -19.40 7.43
CA GLY A 31 -20.96 -20.40 7.99
C GLY A 31 -20.90 -21.74 7.26
N GLU A 32 -20.55 -21.74 5.97
CA GLU A 32 -20.50 -22.93 5.10
C GLU A 32 -19.16 -23.11 4.38
N LYS A 33 -18.48 -22.01 4.03
CA LYS A 33 -17.21 -21.99 3.30
C LYS A 33 -16.35 -20.79 3.67
N TRP A 34 -15.10 -20.82 3.24
CA TRP A 34 -14.23 -19.66 3.26
C TRP A 34 -14.59 -18.72 2.12
N VAL A 35 -14.86 -17.47 2.46
CA VAL A 35 -15.11 -16.38 1.52
C VAL A 35 -14.05 -15.32 1.76
N THR A 36 -13.33 -14.98 0.70
CA THR A 36 -12.33 -13.91 0.73
C THR A 36 -13.00 -12.57 1.02
N ASP A 37 -12.52 -11.89 2.07
CA ASP A 37 -12.93 -10.53 2.39
C ASP A 37 -12.25 -9.56 1.44
N THR A 38 -12.95 -9.25 0.34
CA THR A 38 -12.50 -8.31 -0.69
C THR A 38 -12.37 -6.89 -0.15
N GLU A 39 -13.16 -6.51 0.86
CA GLU A 39 -13.07 -5.18 1.48
C GLU A 39 -11.77 -5.07 2.29
N ALA A 40 -11.43 -6.10 3.07
CA ALA A 40 -10.16 -6.15 3.80
C ALA A 40 -8.96 -6.20 2.85
N GLN A 41 -9.05 -6.96 1.74
CA GLN A 41 -8.01 -6.95 0.71
C GLN A 41 -7.81 -5.57 0.09
N HIS A 42 -8.91 -4.91 -0.29
CA HIS A 42 -8.88 -3.61 -0.91
C HIS A 42 -8.34 -2.54 0.05
N SER A 43 -8.77 -2.53 1.31
CA SER A 43 -8.25 -1.61 2.33
C SER A 43 -6.72 -1.73 2.48
N VAL A 44 -6.18 -2.95 2.51
CA VAL A 44 -4.72 -3.15 2.57
C VAL A 44 -4.02 -2.70 1.29
N ALA A 45 -4.65 -2.91 0.13
CA ALA A 45 -4.11 -2.42 -1.14
C ALA A 45 -4.06 -0.88 -1.19
N VAL A 46 -5.10 -0.20 -0.70
CA VAL A 46 -5.15 1.26 -0.59
C VAL A 46 -4.08 1.76 0.37
N ASP A 47 -3.94 1.16 1.56
CA ASP A 47 -2.89 1.53 2.52
C ASP A 47 -1.47 1.37 1.92
N ALA A 48 -1.24 0.29 1.15
CA ALA A 48 0.02 0.07 0.45
C ALA A 48 0.26 1.12 -0.65
N ALA A 49 -0.77 1.49 -1.40
CA ALA A 49 -0.68 2.53 -2.41
C ALA A 49 -0.40 3.92 -1.80
N GLU A 50 -1.00 4.25 -0.66
CA GLU A 50 -0.69 5.48 0.09
C GLU A 50 0.76 5.50 0.59
N ALA A 51 1.26 4.37 1.10
CA ALA A 51 2.66 4.26 1.49
C ALA A 51 3.61 4.46 0.30
N GLN A 52 3.25 3.92 -0.87
CA GLN A 52 4.00 4.14 -2.11
C GLN A 52 3.96 5.61 -2.55
N ARG A 53 2.79 6.28 -2.49
CA ARG A 53 2.67 7.73 -2.76
C ARG A 53 3.68 8.52 -1.93
N GLN A 54 3.70 8.28 -0.62
CA GLN A 54 4.61 8.98 0.28
C GLN A 54 6.08 8.70 -0.07
N SER A 55 6.43 7.45 -0.37
CA SER A 55 7.79 7.08 -0.76
C SER A 55 8.25 7.78 -2.05
N LEU A 56 7.37 7.93 -3.04
CA LEU A 56 7.66 8.66 -4.28
C LEU A 56 7.88 10.15 -4.01
N ILE A 57 7.03 10.77 -3.18
CA ILE A 57 7.18 12.18 -2.77
C ILE A 57 8.49 12.41 -2.02
N ASP A 58 8.82 11.54 -1.04
CA ASP A 58 10.05 11.65 -0.26
C ASP A 58 11.30 11.53 -1.15
N THR A 59 11.28 10.61 -2.12
CA THR A 59 12.36 10.42 -3.09
C THR A 59 12.51 11.65 -3.99
N ALA A 60 11.39 12.17 -4.49
CA ALA A 60 11.36 13.38 -5.31
C ALA A 60 11.90 14.60 -4.54
N MET A 61 11.46 14.81 -3.30
CA MET A 61 11.97 15.87 -2.42
C MET A 61 13.47 15.72 -2.14
N ALA A 62 13.94 14.51 -1.88
CA ALA A 62 15.36 14.24 -1.68
C ALA A 62 16.19 14.63 -2.93
N SER A 63 15.66 14.40 -4.13
CA SER A 63 16.32 14.73 -5.39
C SER A 63 16.57 16.24 -5.59
N ILE A 64 15.78 17.12 -4.97
CA ILE A 64 15.90 18.59 -5.04
C ILE A 64 16.46 19.22 -3.76
N SER A 65 16.87 18.42 -2.78
CA SER A 65 17.39 18.89 -1.48
C SER A 65 18.55 19.91 -1.62
N LEU A 66 19.47 19.70 -2.57
CA LEU A 66 20.57 20.63 -2.81
C LEU A 66 20.09 21.97 -3.41
N ILE A 67 19.07 21.93 -4.27
CA ILE A 67 18.45 23.13 -4.84
C ILE A 67 17.76 23.93 -3.73
N GLN A 68 17.03 23.24 -2.84
CA GLN A 68 16.43 23.86 -1.66
C GLN A 68 17.49 24.52 -0.76
N LEU A 69 18.62 23.85 -0.52
CA LEU A 69 19.74 24.40 0.25
C LEU A 69 20.34 25.65 -0.42
N LYS A 70 20.46 25.67 -1.75
CA LYS A 70 20.93 26.87 -2.49
C LYS A 70 19.97 28.04 -2.32
N LEU A 71 18.67 27.81 -2.40
CA LEU A 71 17.64 28.83 -2.17
C LEU A 71 17.68 29.36 -0.74
N GLN A 72 17.81 28.49 0.26
CA GLN A 72 17.95 28.87 1.67
C GLN A 72 19.22 29.72 1.92
N ALA A 73 20.30 29.43 1.19
CA ALA A 73 21.53 30.21 1.22
C ALA A 73 21.46 31.52 0.39
N GLY A 74 20.31 31.86 -0.20
CA GLY A 74 20.13 33.05 -1.03
C GLY A 74 20.86 33.02 -2.37
N ARG A 75 21.27 31.84 -2.85
CA ARG A 75 21.97 31.68 -4.13
C ARG A 75 20.97 31.72 -5.28
N LYS A 76 21.37 32.34 -6.39
CA LYS A 76 20.65 32.24 -7.67
C LYS A 76 20.81 30.82 -8.22
N LEU A 77 19.71 30.23 -8.66
CA LEU A 77 19.70 28.94 -9.33
C LEU A 77 20.22 29.07 -10.78
N MET A 78 20.95 28.07 -11.25
CA MET A 78 21.26 27.93 -12.67
C MET A 78 20.02 27.45 -13.44
N GLN A 79 19.99 27.67 -14.76
CA GLN A 79 18.85 27.27 -15.61
C GLN A 79 18.48 25.79 -15.43
N ALA A 80 19.46 24.90 -15.44
CA ALA A 80 19.24 23.45 -15.22
C ALA A 80 18.60 23.17 -13.85
N GLU A 81 19.00 23.89 -12.80
CA GLU A 81 18.45 23.69 -11.45
C GLU A 81 17.00 24.17 -11.36
N THR A 82 16.67 25.29 -12.02
CA THR A 82 15.29 25.75 -12.11
C THR A 82 14.42 24.76 -12.89
N SER A 83 14.95 24.19 -13.98
CA SER A 83 14.26 23.16 -14.77
C SER A 83 13.97 21.92 -13.93
N ARG A 84 15.00 21.41 -13.23
CA ARG A 84 14.87 20.28 -12.32
C ARG A 84 13.85 20.52 -11.22
N LEU A 85 13.92 21.70 -10.59
CA LEU A 85 13.01 22.08 -9.51
C LEU A 85 11.55 22.03 -9.98
N ASN A 86 11.25 22.66 -11.12
CA ASN A 86 9.89 22.68 -11.65
C ASN A 86 9.43 21.26 -12.04
N THR A 87 10.27 20.49 -12.73
CA THR A 87 9.96 19.11 -13.14
C THR A 87 9.62 18.22 -11.95
N VAL A 88 10.39 18.33 -10.86
CA VAL A 88 10.15 17.54 -9.65
C VAL A 88 8.90 18.02 -8.90
N LEU A 89 8.61 19.32 -8.89
CA LEU A 89 7.38 19.84 -8.27
C LEU A 89 6.14 19.39 -9.06
N ASP A 90 6.17 19.47 -10.39
CA ASP A 90 5.10 18.97 -11.26
C ASP A 90 4.87 17.47 -11.05
N TYR A 91 5.96 16.70 -10.89
CA TYR A 91 5.88 15.28 -10.56
C TYR A 91 5.24 15.02 -9.18
N ILE A 92 5.64 15.77 -8.15
CA ILE A 92 5.05 15.64 -6.80
C ILE A 92 3.55 15.97 -6.85
N ASP A 93 3.14 17.00 -7.60
CA ASP A 93 1.74 17.35 -7.79
C ASP A 93 0.98 16.21 -8.48
N ALA A 94 1.56 15.61 -9.52
CA ALA A 94 0.97 14.46 -10.22
C ALA A 94 0.83 13.22 -9.31
N VAL A 95 1.87 12.89 -8.53
CA VAL A 95 1.85 11.77 -7.56
C VAL A 95 0.78 12.01 -6.49
N THR A 96 0.70 13.24 -5.98
CA THR A 96 -0.28 13.63 -4.96
C THR A 96 -1.71 13.54 -5.48
N ALA A 97 -1.94 13.88 -6.74
CA ALA A 97 -3.25 13.81 -7.39
C ALA A 97 -3.66 12.40 -7.85
N THR A 98 -2.76 11.41 -7.81
CA THR A 98 -3.01 10.05 -8.29
C THR A 98 -4.02 9.34 -7.39
N ASP A 99 -5.12 8.80 -7.94
CA ASP A 99 -6.18 8.15 -7.18
C ASP A 99 -5.79 6.73 -6.70
N THR A 100 -5.56 6.62 -5.39
CA THR A 100 -5.20 5.37 -4.70
C THR A 100 -6.40 4.47 -4.40
N SER A 101 -7.64 4.96 -4.55
CA SER A 101 -8.84 4.14 -4.34
C SER A 101 -9.04 3.07 -5.42
N THR A 102 -8.22 3.09 -6.47
CA THR A 102 -8.17 2.08 -7.53
C THR A 102 -7.21 0.92 -7.21
N ALA A 103 -6.61 0.91 -6.01
CA ALA A 103 -5.66 -0.12 -5.62
C ALA A 103 -6.25 -1.55 -5.70
N PRO A 104 -5.46 -2.54 -6.16
CA PRO A 104 -4.00 -2.48 -6.38
C PRO A 104 -3.54 -1.88 -7.71
N ASP A 105 -4.45 -1.54 -8.62
CA ASP A 105 -4.15 -1.14 -10.01
C ASP A 105 -3.85 0.36 -10.16
N VAL A 106 -3.06 0.93 -9.24
CA VAL A 106 -2.69 2.36 -9.27
C VAL A 106 -1.59 2.60 -10.30
N ILE A 107 -1.84 3.48 -11.27
CA ILE A 107 -0.86 3.91 -12.26
C ILE A 107 -0.16 5.17 -11.74
N TRP A 108 1.08 5.02 -11.32
CA TRP A 108 1.90 6.15 -10.86
C TRP A 108 2.45 6.96 -12.03
N PRO A 109 2.53 8.29 -11.92
CA PRO A 109 3.24 9.09 -12.90
C PRO A 109 4.73 8.74 -12.88
N GLU A 110 5.38 8.96 -14.01
CA GLU A 110 6.83 8.81 -14.15
C GLU A 110 7.50 10.18 -14.03
N LEU A 111 8.66 10.23 -13.39
CA LEU A 111 9.47 11.45 -13.36
C LEU A 111 10.14 11.59 -14.74
N PRO A 112 9.96 12.70 -15.46
CA PRO A 112 10.64 12.91 -16.74
C PRO A 112 12.16 12.85 -16.57
N GLU A 113 12.84 12.15 -17.49
CA GLU A 113 14.29 12.20 -17.62
C GLU A 113 14.70 13.60 -18.14
N GLU A 114 15.69 14.23 -17.49
CA GLU A 114 16.26 15.52 -17.90
C GLU A 114 17.11 15.45 -19.18
#